data_AF-A0A7Y2A3D6-F1
#
_entry.id   AF-A0A7Y2A3D6-F1
#
_cell.length_a   1.000
_cell.length_b   1.000
_cell.length_c   1.000
_cell.angle_alpha   90.00
_cell.angle_beta   90.00
_cell.angle_gamma   90.00
#
_symmetry.space_group_name_H-M   'P 1'
#
loop_
_entity.id
_entity.type
_entity.pdbx_description
1 polymer ?
#
loop_
_entity_poly.entity_id
_entity_poly.type
_entity_poly.pdbx_seq_one_letter_code
_entity_poly.pdbx_strand_id
1 'polypeptide(L)'
;MAHVGMLSWSAQETGRDLDLRGLVDASVDPLPGVGGRELVALGRAVVERVPNASHAERLAETIGPLGAVQAAGVAANFEIMNRVVDAVGLPLGRGRRRQMDETIELLGTDRFPHAAH
;
A
#
# COMPACT_ATOMS: atom_id res chain seq x y z
N MET A 1 -11.44 -7.02 -2.13
CA MET A 1 -12.19 -5.74 -2.06
C MET A 1 -11.70 -4.78 -0.97
N ALA A 2 -11.47 -5.19 0.27
CA ALA A 2 -11.37 -4.23 1.39
C ALA A 2 -10.32 -3.12 1.19
N HIS A 3 -9.05 -3.44 0.90
CA HIS A 3 -7.99 -2.42 0.95
C HIS A 3 -7.89 -1.52 -0.31
N VAL A 4 -7.93 -2.07 -1.52
CA VAL A 4 -7.92 -1.26 -2.77
C VAL A 4 -9.24 -0.53 -2.95
N GLY A 5 -10.38 -1.18 -2.64
CA GLY A 5 -11.69 -0.54 -2.64
C GLY A 5 -11.79 0.57 -1.58
N MET A 6 -11.23 0.37 -0.37
CA MET A 6 -11.11 1.44 0.61
C MET A 6 -10.18 2.56 0.15
N LEU A 7 -9.10 2.27 -0.57
CA LEU A 7 -8.21 3.31 -1.07
C LEU A 7 -8.92 4.20 -2.10
N SER A 8 -9.58 3.58 -3.08
CA SER A 8 -10.38 4.31 -4.08
C SER A 8 -11.55 5.06 -3.46
N TRP A 9 -12.28 4.44 -2.54
CA TRP A 9 -13.39 5.09 -1.83
C TRP A 9 -12.90 6.24 -0.95
N SER A 10 -11.80 6.05 -0.21
CA SER A 10 -11.18 7.11 0.59
C SER A 10 -10.70 8.27 -0.27
N ALA A 11 -10.16 8.00 -1.46
CA ALA A 11 -9.76 9.04 -2.40
C ALA A 11 -10.97 9.85 -2.88
N GLN A 12 -12.07 9.18 -3.24
CA GLN A 12 -13.33 9.81 -3.63
C GLN A 12 -13.94 10.66 -2.50
N GLU A 13 -14.05 10.12 -1.29
CA GLU A 13 -14.61 10.83 -0.13
C GLU A 13 -13.76 12.03 0.30
N THR A 14 -12.44 11.96 0.12
CA THR A 14 -11.53 13.07 0.46
C THR A 14 -11.29 14.05 -0.70
N GLY A 15 -11.93 13.83 -1.84
CA GLY A 15 -11.78 14.67 -3.04
C GLY A 15 -10.37 14.66 -3.61
N ARG A 16 -9.62 13.57 -3.43
CA ARG A 16 -8.25 13.42 -3.94
C ARG A 16 -8.23 12.52 -5.15
N ASP A 17 -7.56 12.97 -6.21
CA ASP A 17 -7.25 12.12 -7.36
C ASP A 17 -6.20 11.10 -6.97
N LEU A 18 -6.42 9.84 -7.37
CA LEU A 18 -5.56 8.70 -7.10
C LEU A 18 -5.48 7.81 -8.34
N ASP A 19 -4.27 7.55 -8.81
CA ASP A 19 -3.98 6.58 -9.87
C ASP A 19 -3.39 5.30 -9.28
N LEU A 20 -4.25 4.29 -9.12
CA LEU A 20 -3.88 3.00 -8.56
C LEU A 20 -2.78 2.27 -9.35
N ARG A 21 -2.56 2.61 -10.62
CA ARG A 21 -1.47 2.03 -11.42
C ARG A 21 -0.11 2.39 -10.81
N GLY A 22 0.02 3.57 -10.19
CA GLY A 22 1.23 4.00 -9.49
C GLY A 22 1.63 3.13 -8.30
N LEU A 23 0.72 2.29 -7.79
CA LEU A 23 1.06 1.30 -6.75
C LEU A 23 1.98 0.19 -7.30
N VAL A 24 1.85 -0.11 -8.59
CA VAL A 24 2.45 -1.30 -9.22
C VAL A 24 3.41 -0.98 -10.35
N ASP A 25 3.29 0.21 -10.93
CA ASP A 25 4.17 0.79 -11.94
C ASP A 25 4.80 2.08 -11.40
N ALA A 26 6.11 2.05 -11.13
CA ALA A 26 6.86 3.19 -10.59
C ALA A 26 7.00 4.36 -11.59
N SER A 27 6.68 4.15 -12.87
CA SER A 27 6.65 5.22 -13.87
C SER A 27 5.38 6.08 -13.80
N VAL A 28 4.33 5.57 -13.15
CA VAL A 28 3.07 6.28 -12.93
C VAL A 28 3.12 6.99 -11.58
N ASP A 29 2.83 8.29 -11.57
CA ASP A 29 2.63 9.02 -10.32
C ASP A 29 1.31 8.56 -9.69
N PRO A 30 1.31 8.01 -8.46
CA PRO A 30 0.10 7.54 -7.84
C PRO A 30 -0.89 8.66 -7.53
N LEU A 31 -0.49 9.95 -7.50
CA LEU A 31 -1.31 11.11 -7.13
C LEU A 31 -2.05 10.90 -5.78
N PRO A 32 -1.64 11.58 -4.69
CA PRO A 32 -2.64 12.42 -4.03
C PRO A 32 -1.99 13.63 -3.35
N GLY A 33 -1.02 14.28 -4.02
CA GLY A 33 -0.29 15.43 -3.52
C GLY A 33 1.23 15.21 -3.41
N VAL A 34 1.90 16.05 -2.64
CA VAL A 34 3.36 16.00 -2.43
C VAL A 34 3.74 14.68 -1.73
N GLY A 35 4.67 13.92 -2.31
CA GLY A 35 5.24 12.71 -1.70
C GLY A 35 4.58 11.37 -2.05
N GLY A 36 3.65 11.33 -3.01
CA GLY A 36 2.92 10.10 -3.37
C GLY A 36 3.84 8.94 -3.74
N ARG A 37 4.90 9.19 -4.52
CA ARG A 37 5.88 8.16 -4.93
C ARG A 37 6.69 7.65 -3.76
N GLU A 38 7.11 8.54 -2.87
CA GLU A 38 7.90 8.26 -1.69
C GLU A 38 7.08 7.43 -0.68
N LEU A 39 5.78 7.71 -0.55
CA LEU A 39 4.85 6.93 0.26
C LEU A 39 4.67 5.50 -0.26
N VAL A 40 4.50 5.34 -1.59
CA VAL A 40 4.42 4.01 -2.22
C VAL A 40 5.74 3.25 -2.06
N ALA A 41 6.87 3.92 -2.24
CA ALA A 41 8.20 3.33 -2.06
C ALA A 41 8.44 2.86 -0.62
N LEU A 42 8.00 3.63 0.38
CA LEU A 42 8.01 3.22 1.79
C LEU A 42 7.15 1.97 2.00
N GLY A 43 5.91 1.98 1.50
CA GLY A 43 5.00 0.84 1.61
C GLY A 43 5.59 -0.44 1.01
N ARG A 44 6.20 -0.35 -0.18
CA ARG A 44 6.91 -1.47 -0.81
C ARG A 44 8.08 -1.97 0.01
N ALA A 45 8.94 -1.08 0.49
CA ALA A 45 10.09 -1.47 1.30
C ALA A 45 9.68 -2.21 2.59
N VAL A 46 8.55 -1.83 3.18
CA VAL A 46 7.97 -2.51 4.35
C VAL A 46 7.47 -3.91 3.99
N VAL A 47 6.68 -4.05 2.91
CA VAL A 47 6.14 -5.34 2.45
C VAL A 47 7.25 -6.30 2.00
N GLU A 48 8.23 -5.79 1.26
CA GLU A 48 9.38 -6.58 0.78
C GLU A 48 10.41 -6.87 1.88
N ARG A 49 10.28 -6.22 3.06
CA ARG A 49 11.23 -6.28 4.18
C ARG A 49 12.66 -5.92 3.78
N VAL A 50 12.81 -5.01 2.82
CA VAL A 50 14.09 -4.46 2.38
C VAL A 50 14.15 -3.00 2.83
N PRO A 51 14.50 -2.74 4.11
CA PRO A 51 14.60 -1.38 4.59
C PRO A 51 15.66 -0.62 3.79
N ASN A 52 15.30 0.57 3.33
CA ASN A 52 16.18 1.44 2.57
C ASN A 52 16.11 2.84 3.18
N ALA A 53 17.20 3.24 3.85
CA ALA A 53 17.31 4.54 4.51
C ALA A 53 17.02 5.71 3.55
N SER A 54 17.40 5.56 2.27
CA SER A 54 17.18 6.59 1.26
C SER A 54 15.69 6.84 0.96
N HIS A 55 14.80 5.86 1.17
CA HIS A 55 13.35 6.09 1.06
C HIS A 55 12.82 6.94 2.20
N ALA A 56 13.29 6.68 3.43
CA ALA A 56 12.88 7.44 4.60
C ALA A 56 13.41 8.89 4.56
N GLU A 57 14.66 9.07 4.13
CA GLU A 57 15.27 10.40 3.94
C GLU A 57 14.52 11.21 2.88
N ARG A 58 14.30 10.66 1.68
CA ARG A 58 13.55 11.35 0.62
C ARG A 58 12.12 11.68 1.03
N LEU A 59 11.46 10.79 1.76
CA LEU A 59 10.12 11.04 2.28
C LEU A 59 10.14 12.20 3.30
N ALA A 60 11.11 12.22 4.21
CA ALA A 60 11.25 13.30 5.18
C ALA A 60 11.58 14.65 4.53
N GLU A 61 12.36 14.67 3.45
CA GLU A 61 12.61 15.87 2.64
C GLU A 61 11.34 16.36 1.94
N THR A 62 10.50 15.44 1.47
CA THR A 62 9.34 15.75 0.63
C THR A 62 8.11 16.17 1.44
N ILE A 63 7.80 15.46 2.53
CA ILE A 63 6.60 15.70 3.35
C ILE A 63 6.91 16.17 4.78
N GLY A 64 8.19 16.40 5.08
CA GLY A 64 8.67 16.80 6.39
C GLY A 64 8.92 15.61 7.34
N PRO A 65 9.78 15.78 8.36
CA PRO A 65 10.11 14.72 9.32
C PRO A 65 8.89 14.15 10.05
N LEU A 66 7.95 15.02 10.46
CA LEU A 66 6.74 14.59 11.16
C LEU A 66 5.81 13.77 10.24
N GLY A 67 5.67 14.18 8.97
CA GLY A 67 4.90 13.44 7.98
C GLY A 67 5.49 12.06 7.71
N ALA A 68 6.81 11.96 7.60
CA ALA A 68 7.51 10.68 7.42
C ALA A 68 7.29 9.72 8.60
N VAL A 69 7.35 10.23 9.84
CA VAL A 69 7.06 9.45 11.06
C VAL A 69 5.61 8.95 11.07
N GLN A 70 4.64 9.81 10.70
CA GLN A 70 3.24 9.42 10.62
C GLN A 70 3.02 8.34 9.56
N ALA A 71 3.61 8.47 8.37
CA ALA A 71 3.53 7.48 7.31
C ALA A 71 4.12 6.12 7.75
N ALA A 72 5.29 6.13 8.40
CA ALA A 72 5.89 4.93 8.96
C ALA A 72 5.02 4.28 10.04
N GLY A 73 4.37 5.08 10.89
CA GLY A 73 3.43 4.60 11.90
C GLY A 73 2.21 3.92 11.30
N VAL A 74 1.65 4.48 10.23
CA VAL A 74 0.54 3.85 9.47
C VAL A 74 0.99 2.51 8.89
N ALA A 75 2.15 2.47 8.21
CA ALA A 75 2.68 1.23 7.63
C ALA A 75 2.91 0.14 8.70
N ALA A 76 3.50 0.51 9.84
CA ALA A 76 3.73 -0.41 10.95
C ALA A 76 2.42 -0.97 11.53
N ASN A 77 1.38 -0.15 11.65
CA ASN A 77 0.07 -0.60 12.12
C ASN A 77 -0.55 -1.66 11.20
N PHE A 78 -0.49 -1.46 9.87
CA PHE A 78 -0.98 -2.45 8.91
C PHE A 78 -0.17 -3.75 8.94
N GLU A 79 1.16 -3.69 9.07
CA GLU A 79 1.99 -4.88 9.20
C GLU A 79 1.68 -5.70 10.46
N ILE A 80 1.40 -5.03 11.59
CA ILE A 80 0.96 -5.72 12.81
C ILE A 80 -0.37 -6.45 12.57
N MET A 81 -1.33 -5.78 11.90
CA MET A 81 -2.60 -6.42 11.57
C MET A 81 -2.43 -7.62 10.64
N ASN A 82 -1.58 -7.51 9.60
CA ASN A 82 -1.26 -8.64 8.71
C ASN A 82 -0.72 -9.83 9.50
N ARG A 83 0.22 -9.60 10.42
CA ARG A 83 0.78 -10.67 11.27
C ARG A 83 -0.26 -11.32 12.19
N VAL A 84 -1.18 -10.51 12.74
CA VAL A 84 -2.28 -11.04 13.56
C VAL A 84 -3.19 -11.92 12.70
N VAL A 85 -3.58 -11.45 11.51
CA VAL A 85 -4.42 -12.19 10.55
C VAL A 85 -3.76 -13.50 10.13
N ASP A 86 -2.46 -13.48 9.81
CA ASP A 86 -1.66 -14.66 9.48
C ASP A 86 -1.63 -15.66 10.66
N ALA A 87 -1.41 -15.16 11.88
CA ALA A 87 -1.30 -16.00 13.08
C ALA A 87 -2.62 -16.67 13.46
N VAL A 88 -3.76 -16.03 13.22
CA VAL A 88 -5.10 -16.61 13.52
C VAL A 88 -5.68 -17.41 12.35
N GLY A 89 -4.99 -17.45 11.21
CA GLY A 89 -5.38 -18.24 10.05
C GLY A 89 -6.73 -17.85 9.45
N LEU A 90 -7.11 -16.56 9.51
CA LEU A 90 -8.40 -16.08 9.00
C LEU A 90 -8.47 -16.31 7.48
N PRO A 91 -9.30 -17.25 6.99
CA PRO A 91 -9.34 -17.55 5.57
C PRO A 91 -10.01 -16.40 4.83
N LEU A 92 -9.36 -15.87 3.79
CA LEU A 92 -10.05 -15.09 2.76
C LEU A 92 -11.06 -16.02 2.08
N GLY A 93 -12.33 -15.91 2.48
CA GLY A 93 -13.40 -16.77 1.95
C GLY A 93 -13.40 -16.80 0.41
N ARG A 94 -13.54 -17.98 -0.19
CA ARG A 94 -13.37 -18.22 -1.64
C ARG A 94 -14.17 -17.26 -2.55
N GLY A 95 -15.36 -16.83 -2.11
CA GLY A 95 -16.16 -15.82 -2.82
C GLY A 95 -15.51 -14.43 -2.87
N ARG A 96 -14.72 -14.08 -1.85
CA ARG A 96 -14.00 -12.81 -1.74
C ARG A 96 -12.77 -12.78 -2.66
N ARG A 97 -12.16 -13.95 -2.95
CA ARG A 97 -11.00 -14.10 -3.85
C ARG A 97 -11.40 -13.97 -5.33
N ARG A 98 -12.47 -14.63 -5.77
CA ARG A 98 -13.02 -14.46 -7.14
C ARG A 98 -13.39 -13.01 -7.47
N GLN A 99 -13.83 -12.25 -6.47
CA GLN A 99 -14.15 -10.83 -6.61
C GLN A 99 -12.89 -9.94 -6.65
N MET A 100 -11.70 -10.50 -6.46
CA MET A 100 -10.40 -9.82 -6.48
C MET A 100 -9.56 -10.15 -7.70
N ASP A 101 -9.93 -11.17 -8.50
CA ASP A 101 -9.12 -11.67 -9.62
C ASP A 101 -8.79 -10.55 -10.62
N GLU A 102 -9.76 -9.75 -11.06
CA GLU A 102 -9.54 -8.62 -11.98
C GLU A 102 -8.61 -7.54 -11.42
N THR A 103 -8.67 -7.27 -10.11
CA THR A 103 -7.81 -6.27 -9.47
C THR A 103 -6.40 -6.82 -9.23
N ILE A 104 -6.29 -8.10 -8.86
CA ILE A 104 -5.01 -8.79 -8.71
C ILE A 104 -4.30 -8.84 -10.06
N GLU A 105 -5.05 -9.10 -11.14
CA GLU A 105 -4.54 -9.12 -12.51
C GLU A 105 -4.16 -7.71 -12.99
N LEU A 106 -5.03 -6.72 -12.78
CA LEU A 106 -4.75 -5.31 -13.11
C LEU A 106 -3.51 -4.78 -12.40
N LEU A 107 -3.32 -5.14 -11.13
CA LEU A 107 -2.22 -4.65 -10.31
C LEU A 107 -1.01 -5.59 -10.36
N GLY A 108 -1.13 -6.79 -10.92
CA GLY A 108 -0.07 -7.82 -10.85
C GLY A 108 0.41 -8.08 -9.43
N THR A 109 -0.49 -8.09 -8.45
CA THR A 109 -0.12 -8.23 -7.03
C THR A 109 0.22 -9.65 -6.62
N ASP A 110 -0.11 -10.63 -7.47
CA ASP A 110 0.27 -12.04 -7.35
C ASP A 110 1.79 -12.25 -7.24
N ARG A 111 2.59 -11.31 -7.77
CA ARG A 111 4.05 -11.31 -7.63
C ARG A 111 4.55 -11.01 -6.21
N PHE A 112 3.70 -10.47 -5.33
CA PHE A 112 4.08 -10.18 -3.95
C PHE A 112 3.75 -11.38 -3.04
N PRO A 113 4.73 -11.99 -2.36
CA PRO A 113 4.55 -13.25 -1.62
C PRO A 113 3.44 -13.21 -0.56
N HIS A 114 3.16 -12.04 -0.01
CA HIS A 114 2.17 -11.83 1.05
C HIS A 114 0.78 -11.43 0.56
N ALA A 115 0.61 -11.11 -0.73
CA ALA A 115 -0.70 -10.80 -1.31
C ALA A 115 -1.45 -12.05 -1.81
N ALA A 116 -0.76 -13.20 -1.84
CA ALA A 116 -1.29 -14.46 -2.35
C ALA A 116 -2.01 -15.32 -1.28
N HIS A 117 -1.94 -14.95 0.00
CA HIS A 117 -2.48 -15.72 1.13
C HIS A 117 -3.74 -15.08 1.71
#